data_AF-A0A3S4J3F4-F1
#
_entry.id   AF-A0A3S4J3F4-F1
#
_cell.length_a   1.000
_cell.length_b   1.000
_cell.length_c   1.000
_cell.angle_alpha   90.00
_cell.angle_beta   90.00
_cell.angle_gamma   90.00
#
_symmetry.space_group_name_H-M   'P 1'
#
loop_
_entity.id
_entity.type
_entity.pdbx_description
1 polymer ?
#
loop_
_entity_poly.entity_id
_entity_poly.type
_entity_poly.pdbx_seq_one_letter_code
_entity_poly.pdbx_strand_id
1 'polypeptide(L)' 'MIDVAEGEKIPRKGGPGITKSDFLVINKTDLAPYVGASLEVMARDTMRMRGDRPWAFTNLKTGDGLADD' A
#
# COMPACT_ATOMS: atom_id res chain seq x y z
N MET A 1 4.11 7.59 -0.47
CA MET A 1 3.35 6.77 -1.45
C MET A 1 4.27 5.66 -1.92
N ILE A 2 3.76 4.45 -2.07
CA ILE A 2 4.44 3.30 -2.69
C ILE A 2 3.49 2.64 -3.71
N ASP A 3 4.00 1.70 -4.49
CA ASP A 3 3.26 1.03 -5.55
C ASP A 3 3.40 -0.49 -5.47
N VAL A 4 2.36 -1.24 -5.85
CA VAL A 4 2.40 -2.71 -5.82
C VAL A 4 3.52 -3.28 -6.73
N ALA A 5 3.83 -2.60 -7.84
CA ALA A 5 4.89 -3.03 -8.74
C ALA A 5 6.31 -2.92 -8.16
N GLU A 6 6.50 -2.16 -7.07
CA GLU A 6 7.78 -2.11 -6.36
C GLU A 6 8.08 -3.41 -5.58
N GLY A 7 7.04 -4.25 -5.40
CA GLY A 7 7.13 -5.61 -4.89
C GLY A 7 6.46 -5.81 -3.53
N GLU A 8 5.95 -7.03 -3.29
CA GLU A 8 5.20 -7.41 -2.08
C GLU A 8 5.93 -7.09 -0.76
N LYS A 9 7.27 -7.14 -0.76
CA LYS A 9 8.09 -6.93 0.45
C LYS A 9 8.34 -5.47 0.80
N ILE A 10 7.87 -4.51 0.01
CA ILE A 10 8.14 -3.08 0.24
C ILE A 10 7.66 -2.59 1.61
N PRO A 11 6.44 -2.91 2.10
CA PRO A 11 6.02 -2.54 3.45
C PRO A 11 7.02 -2.96 4.54
N ARG A 12 7.62 -4.16 4.42
CA ARG A 12 8.60 -4.71 5.37
C ARG A 12 9.93 -3.96 5.40
N LYS A 13 10.31 -3.28 4.31
CA LYS A 13 11.54 -2.46 4.29
C LYS A 13 11.44 -1.26 5.23
N GLY A 14 10.22 -0.82 5.55
CA GLY A 14 9.98 0.29 6.46
C GLY A 14 10.53 1.63 5.94
N GLY A 15 11.13 2.41 6.85
CA GLY A 15 11.55 3.79 6.58
C GLY A 15 10.47 4.80 6.96
N PRO A 16 10.85 6.08 7.15
CA PRO A 16 9.96 7.11 7.71
C PRO A 16 8.71 7.34 6.86
N GLY A 17 8.78 7.15 5.54
CA GLY A 17 7.60 7.24 4.66
C GLY A 17 6.57 6.13 4.89
N ILE A 18 7.00 4.94 5.33
CA ILE A 18 6.09 3.81 5.62
C ILE A 18 5.66 3.84 7.08
N THR A 19 6.52 4.21 8.03
CA THR A 19 6.22 4.06 9.47
C THR A 19 5.71 5.33 10.14
N LYS A 20 6.02 6.52 9.60
CA LYS A 20 5.77 7.81 10.26
C LYS A 20 4.87 8.77 9.49
N SER A 21 4.60 8.54 8.21
CA SER A 21 3.71 9.42 7.44
C SER A 21 2.31 9.47 8.07
N ASP A 22 1.64 10.62 7.95
CA ASP A 22 0.27 10.78 8.45
C ASP A 22 -0.70 9.84 7.72
N PHE A 23 -0.50 9.67 6.41
CA PHE A 23 -1.24 8.72 5.59
C PHE A 23 -0.29 7.98 4.64
N LEU A 24 -0.56 6.71 4.33
CA LEU A 24 0.16 5.94 3.32
C LEU A 24 -0.79 5.47 2.22
N VAL A 25 -0.43 5.76 0.97
CA VAL A 25 -1.10 5.21 -0.22
C VAL A 25 -0.25 4.09 -0.80
N ILE A 26 -0.88 2.94 -1.05
CA ILE A 26 -0.32 1.81 -1.80
C ILE A 26 -1.12 1.68 -3.10
N ASN A 27 -0.54 2.17 -4.21
CA ASN A 27 -1.24 2.31 -5.47
C ASN A 27 -1.01 1.15 -6.45
N LYS A 28 -1.79 1.14 -7.54
CA LYS A 28 -1.77 0.21 -8.67
C LYS A 28 -2.02 -1.24 -8.23
N THR A 29 -3.06 -1.42 -7.43
CA THR A 29 -3.52 -2.74 -6.96
C THR A 29 -3.84 -3.70 -8.10
N ASP A 30 -4.25 -3.18 -9.26
CA ASP A 30 -4.47 -3.91 -10.49
C ASP A 30 -3.24 -4.64 -11.00
N LEU A 31 -2.03 -4.21 -10.63
CA LEU A 31 -0.80 -4.84 -11.07
C LEU A 31 -0.40 -6.08 -10.28
N ALA A 32 -1.05 -6.35 -9.14
CA ALA A 32 -0.72 -7.46 -8.24
C ALA A 32 -0.59 -8.83 -8.95
N PRO A 33 -1.51 -9.24 -9.85
CA PRO A 33 -1.41 -10.54 -10.53
C PRO A 33 -0.22 -10.66 -11.48
N TYR A 34 0.29 -9.55 -11.99
CA TYR A 34 1.37 -9.53 -12.99
C TYR A 34 2.77 -9.49 -12.37
N VAL A 35 2.87 -9.02 -11.13
CA VAL A 35 4.14 -8.92 -10.40
C VAL A 35 4.29 -9.96 -9.29
N GLY A 36 3.33 -10.87 -9.16
CA GLY A 36 3.34 -11.94 -8.15
C GLY A 36 3.25 -11.39 -6.72
N ALA A 37 2.51 -10.31 -6.51
CA ALA A 37 2.32 -9.71 -5.20
C ALA A 37 0.96 -10.09 -4.59
N SER A 38 0.95 -10.48 -3.32
CA SER A 38 -0.31 -10.65 -2.57
C SER A 38 -0.68 -9.35 -1.84
N LEU A 39 -1.85 -8.81 -2.18
CA LEU A 39 -2.41 -7.63 -1.49
C LEU A 39 -2.69 -7.93 0.00
N GLU A 40 -3.05 -9.16 0.33
CA GLU A 40 -3.27 -9.59 1.72
C GLU A 40 -1.96 -9.55 2.54
N VAL A 41 -0.86 -10.04 1.95
CA VAL A 41 0.46 -9.98 2.60
C VAL A 41 0.91 -8.53 2.78
N MET A 42 0.74 -7.70 1.74
CA MET A 42 1.05 -6.28 1.82
C MET A 42 0.21 -5.57 2.88
N ALA A 43 -1.09 -5.89 3.01
CA ALA A 43 -1.97 -5.33 4.03
C ALA A 43 -1.49 -5.68 5.45
N ARG A 44 -1.24 -6.97 5.69
CA ARG A 44 -0.74 -7.46 6.99
C ARG A 44 0.58 -6.79 7.37
N ASP A 45 1.51 -6.73 6.44
CA ASP A 45 2.82 -6.15 6.70
C ASP A 45 2.72 -4.63 6.90
N THR A 46 1.83 -3.94 6.18
CA THR A 46 1.56 -2.51 6.36
C THR A 46 0.96 -2.22 7.75
N MET A 47 -0.06 -2.98 8.17
CA MET A 47 -0.64 -2.86 9.51
C MET A 47 0.42 -3.06 10.60
N ARG A 48 1.28 -4.09 10.45
CA ARG A 48 2.37 -4.32 11.40
C ARG A 48 3.35 -3.15 11.49
N MET A 49 3.68 -2.53 10.36
CA MET A 49 4.68 -1.46 10.31
C MET A 49 4.13 -0.08 10.71
N ARG A 50 2.81 0.12 10.61
CA ARG A 50 2.14 1.40 10.86
C ARG A 50 1.37 1.48 12.18
N GLY A 51 1.04 0.33 12.78
CA GLY A 51 0.08 0.30 13.89
C GLY A 51 -1.26 0.88 13.43
N ASP A 52 -1.79 1.83 14.21
CA ASP A 52 -3.10 2.45 13.95
C ASP A 52 -3.05 3.59 12.91
N ARG A 53 -1.88 3.91 12.34
CA ARG A 53 -1.76 5.01 11.38
C ARG A 53 -2.47 4.68 10.07
N PRO A 54 -3.30 5.59 9.53
CA PRO A 54 -4.16 5.29 8.41
C PRO A 54 -3.36 5.07 7.12
N TRP A 55 -3.92 4.24 6.26
CA TRP A 55 -3.40 3.91 4.94
C TRP A 55 -4.53 3.36 4.07
N ALA A 56 -4.34 3.37 2.75
CA ALA A 56 -5.29 2.80 1.81
C ALA A 56 -4.59 2.15 0.61
N PHE A 57 -5.24 1.11 0.11
CA PHE A 57 -4.99 0.62 -1.25
C PHE A 57 -5.75 1.49 -2.24
N THR A 58 -5.11 1.80 -3.37
CA THR A 58 -5.75 2.56 -4.44
C THR A 58 -5.45 1.97 -5.80
N ASN A 59 -6.36 2.23 -6.73
CA ASN A 59 -6.10 2.16 -8.16
C ASN A 59 -6.46 3.51 -8.78
N LEU A 60 -5.47 4.39 -8.87
CA LEU A 60 -5.69 5.74 -9.41
C LEU A 60 -6.06 5.76 -10.89
N LYS A 61 -5.95 4.64 -11.62
CA LYS A 61 -6.39 4.55 -13.01
C LYS A 61 -7.91 4.36 -13.12
N THR A 62 -8.51 3.66 -12.16
CA THR A 62 -9.96 3.44 -12.09
C THR A 62 -10.66 4.40 -11.12
N GLY A 63 -9.90 5.06 -10.24
CA GLY A 63 -10.42 5.90 -9.17
C GLY A 63 -10.74 5.13 -7.88
N ASP A 64 -10.42 3.83 -7.81
CA ASP A 64 -10.68 3.03 -6.62
C ASP A 64 -9.85 3.53 -5.43
N GLY A 65 -10.51 3.74 -4.30
CA GLY A 65 -9.89 4.25 -3.07
C GLY A 65 -9.67 5.77 -3.04
N LEU A 66 -10.29 6.51 -3.96
CA LEU A 66 -10.20 7.98 -4.05
C LEU A 66 -11.39 8.73 -3.43
N ALA A 67 -12.29 8.06 -2.70
CA ALA A 67 -13.58 8.64 -2.31
C ALA A 67 -13.49 10.06 -1.72
N ASP A 68 -14.27 10.97 -2.32
CA ASP A 68 -14.52 12.34 -1.91
C ASP A 68 -15.77 12.36 -1.01
N ASP A 69 -15.63 12.17 0.31
CA ASP A 69 -16.69 12.45 1.29
C ASP A 69 -16.29 13.57 2.25
#